data_AF-A0A3B6QCP5-F1
#
_entry.id   AF-A0A3B6QCP5-F1
#
_cell.length_a   1.000
_cell.length_b   1.000
_cell.length_c   1.000
_cell.angle_alpha   90.00
_cell.angle_beta   90.00
_cell.angle_gamma   90.00
#
_symmetry.space_group_name_H-M   'P 1'
#
loop_
_entity.id
_entity.type
_entity.pdbx_description
1 polymer ?
#
loop_
_entity_poly.entity_id
_entity_poly.type
_entity_poly.pdbx_seq_one_letter_code
_entity_poly.pdbx_strand_id
1 'polypeptide(L)'
;MAAWRRKETAEAYYLAADAGDRGKKVPKGYIPLALVGEEGGGDERVLVRIDALKEPCMAALLEMAAEQFGYGQPGVLRIPCDAQQFQRMVAAMCSKEQSHTG
;
A
#
# COMPACT_ATOMS: atom_id res chain seq x y z
N MET A 1 16.16 4.06 30.94
CA MET A 1 14.69 4.11 30.73
C MET A 1 14.44 3.89 29.25
N ALA A 2 14.27 2.63 28.83
CA ALA A 2 14.07 2.27 27.43
C ALA A 2 12.59 1.95 27.24
N ALA A 3 11.86 2.84 26.57
CA ALA A 3 10.46 2.60 26.24
C ALA A 3 10.15 3.21 24.89
N TRP A 4 10.64 2.60 23.80
CA TRP A 4 9.86 2.59 22.58
C TRP A 4 10.01 1.28 21.83
N ARG A 5 8.91 0.52 21.82
CA ARG A 5 8.63 -0.57 20.89
C ARG A 5 7.57 -0.05 19.92
N ARG A 6 7.95 0.85 19.01
CA ARG A 6 7.11 1.17 17.83
C ARG A 6 7.67 0.46 16.61
N LYS A 7 7.58 -0.88 16.63
CA LYS A 7 7.31 -1.61 15.39
C LYS A 7 5.80 -1.54 15.24
N GLU A 8 5.31 -0.44 14.70
CA GLU A 8 3.97 -0.35 14.09
C GLU A 8 4.18 -0.32 12.57
N THR A 9 5.04 -1.21 12.08
CA THR A 9 4.74 -2.43 11.30
C THR A 9 3.96 -2.10 10.02
N ALA A 10 4.61 -2.35 8.88
CA ALA A 10 4.02 -2.34 7.55
C ALA A 10 2.62 -2.99 7.46
N GLU A 11 2.33 -3.96 8.34
CA GLU A 11 1.02 -4.63 8.52
C GLU A 11 -0.12 -3.74 9.05
N ALA A 12 0.18 -2.55 9.60
CA ALA A 12 -0.84 -1.56 9.96
C ALA A 12 -1.34 -0.78 8.73
N TYR A 13 -0.51 -0.67 7.70
CA TYR A 13 -0.79 0.12 6.51
C TYR A 13 -1.47 -0.69 5.40
N TYR A 14 -1.26 -2.01 5.35
CA TYR A 14 -1.95 -2.88 4.39
C TYR A 14 -2.33 -4.26 4.96
N LEU A 15 -3.40 -4.84 4.40
CA LEU A 15 -3.86 -6.21 4.65
C LEU A 15 -3.81 -6.97 3.31
N ALA A 16 -3.29 -8.20 3.32
CA ALA A 16 -3.42 -9.08 2.17
C ALA A 16 -4.91 -9.43 1.97
N ALA A 17 -5.43 -9.22 0.76
CA ALA A 17 -6.76 -9.70 0.44
C ALA A 17 -6.66 -11.20 0.09
N ASP A 18 -7.06 -12.07 1.02
CA ASP A 18 -7.12 -13.50 0.73
C ASP A 18 -8.09 -13.75 -0.43
N ALA A 19 -7.59 -14.33 -1.53
CA ALA A 19 -8.34 -14.58 -2.76
C ALA A 19 -9.47 -15.61 -2.60
N GLY A 20 -9.67 -16.18 -1.40
CA GLY A 20 -10.65 -17.23 -1.11
C GLY A 20 -12.00 -16.76 -0.54
N ASP A 21 -12.15 -15.52 -0.07
CA ASP A 21 -13.36 -15.08 0.63
C ASP A 21 -14.16 -14.03 -0.17
N ARG A 22 -15.10 -14.53 -0.99
CA ARG A 22 -16.08 -13.75 -1.77
C ARG A 22 -17.05 -12.89 -0.92
N GLY A 23 -16.82 -12.72 0.39
CA GLY A 23 -17.74 -12.05 1.32
C GLY A 23 -17.11 -11.06 2.30
N LYS A 24 -15.77 -10.95 2.40
CA LYS A 24 -15.13 -9.98 3.31
C LYS A 24 -15.33 -8.55 2.79
N LYS A 25 -16.28 -7.85 3.43
CA LYS A 25 -16.45 -6.39 3.29
C LYS A 25 -15.13 -5.70 3.58
N VAL A 26 -14.70 -4.83 2.67
CA VAL A 26 -13.54 -3.96 2.89
C VAL A 26 -13.76 -3.20 4.21
N PRO A 27 -12.87 -3.34 5.20
CA PRO A 27 -13.01 -2.64 6.47
C PRO A 27 -13.02 -1.13 6.22
N LYS A 28 -13.83 -0.41 7.00
CA LYS A 28 -13.91 1.05 6.89
C LYS A 28 -12.52 1.65 7.11
N GLY A 29 -12.13 2.58 6.23
CA GLY A 29 -10.80 3.19 6.28
C GLY A 29 -9.73 2.46 5.45
N TYR A 30 -10.11 1.44 4.68
CA TYR A 30 -9.24 0.76 3.73
C TYR A 30 -9.75 0.90 2.29
N ILE A 31 -8.82 0.89 1.33
CA ILE A 31 -9.08 0.94 -0.11
C ILE A 31 -8.39 -0.26 -0.76
N PRO A 32 -9.07 -1.01 -1.64
CA PRO A 32 -8.44 -2.07 -2.40
C PRO A 32 -7.49 -1.49 -3.47
N LEU A 33 -6.24 -1.94 -3.43
CA LEU A 33 -5.23 -1.75 -4.45
C LEU A 33 -4.98 -3.06 -5.18
N ALA A 34 -4.82 -2.98 -6.49
CA ALA A 34 -4.30 -4.06 -7.32
C ALA A 34 -2.86 -3.74 -7.73
N LEU A 35 -1.92 -4.53 -7.24
CA LEU A 35 -0.52 -4.45 -7.60
C LEU A 35 -0.34 -5.17 -8.94
N VAL A 36 0.00 -4.39 -9.97
CA VAL A 36 0.22 -4.88 -11.33
C VAL A 36 1.73 -4.89 -11.54
N GLY A 37 2.33 -6.07 -11.50
CA GLY A 37 3.75 -6.28 -11.78
C GLY A 37 4.08 -6.33 -13.28
N GLU A 38 5.36 -6.17 -13.62
CA GLU A 38 5.83 -6.37 -15.00
C GLU A 38 5.85 -7.87 -15.34
N GLU A 39 5.00 -8.24 -16.30
CA GLU A 39 4.95 -9.52 -17.02
C GLU A 39 4.98 -10.81 -16.17
N GLY A 40 3.80 -11.30 -15.79
CA GLY A 40 3.59 -12.71 -15.38
C GLY A 40 3.44 -12.97 -13.88
N GLY A 41 3.67 -11.97 -13.03
CA GLY A 41 3.19 -11.99 -11.64
C GLY A 41 1.69 -11.65 -11.60
N GLY A 42 0.86 -12.55 -11.07
CA GLY A 42 -0.60 -12.33 -10.98
C GLY A 42 -0.96 -11.02 -10.28
N ASP A 43 -2.18 -10.52 -10.52
CA ASP A 43 -2.69 -9.33 -9.82
C ASP A 43 -2.81 -9.60 -8.32
N GLU A 44 -1.89 -9.05 -7.52
CA GLU A 44 -2.01 -9.16 -6.07
C GLU A 44 -2.88 -8.03 -5.54
N ARG A 45 -3.95 -8.40 -4.83
CA ARG A 45 -4.87 -7.45 -4.25
C ARG A 45 -4.54 -7.25 -2.79
N VAL A 46 -4.29 -6.01 -2.42
CA VAL A 46 -4.02 -5.61 -1.04
C VAL A 46 -5.01 -4.52 -0.64
N LEU A 47 -5.40 -4.51 0.62
CA LEU A 47 -6.20 -3.43 1.18
C LEU A 47 -5.27 -2.47 1.87
N VAL A 48 -5.24 -1.21 1.47
CA VAL A 48 -4.40 -0.20 2.10
C VAL A 48 -5.23 0.77 2.91
N ARG A 49 -4.75 1.17 4.08
CA ARG A 49 -5.40 2.19 4.90
C ARG A 49 -5.35 3.56 4.21
N ILE A 50 -6.45 4.31 4.26
CA ILE A 50 -6.55 5.65 3.62
C ILE A 50 -5.46 6.61 4.13
N ASP A 51 -5.05 6.48 5.40
CA ASP A 51 -3.96 7.28 5.96
C ASP A 51 -2.61 7.04 5.26
N ALA A 52 -2.36 5.83 4.73
CA ALA A 52 -1.15 5.54 3.98
C ALA A 52 -1.09 6.31 2.65
N LEU A 53 -2.25 6.67 2.07
CA LEU A 53 -2.33 7.43 0.82
C LEU A 53 -1.85 8.87 0.97
N LYS A 54 -1.80 9.40 2.21
CA LYS A 54 -1.31 10.75 2.49
C LYS A 54 0.21 10.82 2.49
N GLU A 55 0.88 9.69 2.54
CA GLU A 55 2.34 9.64 2.58
C GLU A 55 2.92 9.97 1.20
N PRO A 56 4.04 10.72 1.14
CA PRO A 56 4.62 11.16 -0.13
C PRO A 56 5.08 10.00 -1.01
N CYS A 57 5.54 8.89 -0.41
CA CYS A 57 5.89 7.68 -1.16
C CYS A 57 4.67 7.08 -1.88
N MET A 58 3.50 7.13 -1.22
CA MET A 58 2.27 6.63 -1.81
C MET A 58 1.73 7.58 -2.87
N ALA A 59 1.85 8.90 -2.65
CA ALA A 59 1.47 9.91 -3.63
C ALA A 59 2.21 9.71 -4.97
N ALA A 60 3.51 9.40 -4.94
CA ALA A 60 4.27 9.11 -6.15
C ALA A 60 3.75 7.87 -6.90
N LEU A 61 3.38 6.81 -6.18
CA LEU A 61 2.76 5.63 -6.79
C LEU A 61 1.38 5.93 -7.38
N LEU A 62 0.58 6.76 -6.71
CA LEU A 62 -0.72 7.19 -7.20
C LEU A 62 -0.62 8.03 -8.47
N GLU A 63 0.40 8.88 -8.57
CA GLU A 63 0.69 9.67 -9.76
C GLU A 63 1.07 8.76 -10.93
N MET A 64 2.02 7.85 -10.74
CA MET A 64 2.39 6.85 -11.74
C MET A 64 1.19 6.00 -12.19
N ALA A 65 0.33 5.60 -11.24
CA ALA A 65 -0.89 4.86 -11.52
C ALA A 65 -1.88 5.69 -12.35
N ALA A 66 -2.02 6.98 -12.05
CA ALA A 66 -2.88 7.88 -12.81
C ALA A 66 -2.35 8.13 -14.22
N GLU A 67 -1.04 8.23 -14.42
CA GLU A 67 -0.43 8.37 -15.75
C GLU A 67 -0.63 7.12 -16.62
N GLN A 68 -0.50 5.91 -16.03
CA GLN A 68 -0.62 4.67 -16.79
C GLN A 68 -2.06 4.18 -16.97
N PHE A 69 -2.90 4.32 -15.94
CA PHE A 69 -4.24 3.73 -15.90
C PHE A 69 -5.38 4.77 -15.82
N GLY A 70 -5.07 6.04 -15.56
CA GLY A 70 -6.06 7.10 -15.35
C GLY A 70 -6.72 7.07 -13.97
N TYR A 71 -7.39 8.17 -13.59
CA TYR A 71 -8.11 8.31 -12.32
C TYR A 71 -9.47 7.59 -12.28
N GLY A 72 -9.97 7.11 -13.43
CA GLY A 72 -11.32 6.54 -13.58
C GLY A 72 -11.44 5.06 -13.22
N GLN A 73 -10.60 4.55 -12.32
CA GLN A 73 -10.56 3.12 -12.02
C GLN A 73 -11.78 2.68 -11.18
N PRO A 74 -12.62 1.73 -11.64
CA PRO A 74 -13.82 1.34 -10.94
C PRO A 74 -13.51 0.39 -9.76
N GLY A 75 -13.65 0.89 -8.55
CA GLY A 75 -13.71 0.09 -7.32
C GLY A 75 -12.38 -0.49 -6.82
N VAL A 76 -11.31 -0.49 -7.63
CA VAL A 76 -9.95 -0.91 -7.24
C VAL A 76 -8.91 0.03 -7.84
N LEU A 77 -7.94 0.43 -7.03
CA LEU A 77 -6.84 1.30 -7.45
C LEU A 77 -5.69 0.46 -7.99
N ARG A 78 -5.45 0.47 -9.31
CA ARG A 78 -4.38 -0.33 -9.94
C ARG A 78 -3.09 0.48 -9.93
N ILE A 79 -2.03 -0.09 -9.36
CA ILE A 79 -0.72 0.55 -9.29
C ILE A 79 0.30 -0.30 -10.09
N PRO A 80 1.10 0.34 -10.96
CA PRO A 80 2.18 -0.32 -11.70
C PRO A 80 3.37 -0.52 -10.76
N CYS A 81 3.22 -1.47 -9.84
CA CYS A 81 4.23 -1.78 -8.83
C CYS A 81 4.08 -3.25 -8.44
N ASP A 82 5.17 -4.00 -8.49
CA ASP A 82 5.19 -5.39 -8.05
C ASP A 82 4.96 -5.50 -6.54
N ALA A 83 4.36 -6.61 -6.11
CA ALA A 83 4.17 -6.94 -4.69
C ALA A 83 5.45 -6.78 -3.86
N GLN A 84 6.60 -7.24 -4.40
CA GLN A 84 7.88 -7.14 -3.70
C GLN A 84 8.38 -5.69 -3.59
N GLN A 85 8.16 -4.86 -4.60
CA GLN A 85 8.56 -3.46 -4.57
C GLN A 85 7.64 -2.65 -3.64
N PHE A 86 6.34 -2.94 -3.68
CA PHE A 86 5.37 -2.38 -2.74
C PHE A 86 5.73 -2.72 -1.29
N GLN A 87 6.01 -3.99 -0.97
CA GLN A 87 6.44 -4.40 0.36
C GLN A 87 7.72 -3.68 0.82
N ARG A 88 8.72 -3.56 -0.06
CA ARG A 88 9.95 -2.80 0.23
C ARG A 88 9.67 -1.33 0.50
N MET A 89 8.78 -0.71 -0.27
CA MET A 89 8.38 0.68 -0.06
C MET A 89 7.69 0.85 1.30
N VAL A 90 6.70 0.02 1.63
CA VAL A 90 6.02 0.11 2.93
C VAL A 90 6.98 -0.17 4.10
N ALA A 91 7.92 -1.10 3.94
CA ALA A 91 8.98 -1.33 4.93
C ALA A 91 9.92 -0.12 5.09
N ALA A 92 10.21 0.60 4.01
CA ALA A 92 11.00 1.84 4.04
C ALA A 92 10.23 3.01 4.69
N MET A 93 8.91 3.09 4.50
CA MET A 93 8.05 4.08 5.19
C MET A 93 8.12 3.90 6.70
N CYS A 94 8.09 2.65 7.18
CA CYS A 94 8.28 2.32 8.60
C CYS A 94 9.69 2.70 9.12
N SER A 95 10.66 2.90 8.22
CA SER A 95 12.05 3.25 8.58
C SER A 95 12.34 4.76 8.54
N LYS A 96 11.39 5.60 8.09
CA LYS A 96 11.56 7.07 7.96
C LYS A 96 11.05 7.90 9.15
N GLU A 97 10.81 7.32 10.32
CA GLU A 97 10.61 8.06 11.59
C GLU A 97 11.97 8.41 12.26
N GLN A 98 13.05 8.60 11.51
CA GLN A 98 14.35 8.96 12.07
C GLN A 98 15.09 9.94 11.16
N SER A 99 14.60 11.17 11.00
CA SER A 99 15.41 12.33 10.58
C SER A 99 14.64 13.65 10.74
N HIS A 100 14.38 14.08 11.98
CA HIS A 100 14.42 15.51 12.30
C HIS A 100 14.86 15.70 13.75
N THR A 101 16.15 15.45 13.98
CA THR A 101 16.88 16.16 15.04
C THR A 101 17.35 17.46 14.41
N GLY A 102 16.81 18.58 14.89
CA GLY A 102 17.22 19.93 14.55
C GLY A 102 16.53 20.90 15.48
#